data_AF-A0A926BVS4-F1
#
_entry.id   AF-A0A926BVS4-F1
#
_cell.length_a   1.000
_cell.length_b   1.000
_cell.length_c   1.000
_cell.angle_alpha   90.00
_cell.angle_beta   90.00
_cell.angle_gamma   90.00
#
_symmetry.space_group_name_H-M   'P 1'
#
loop_
_entity.id
_entity.type
_entity.pdbx_description
1 polymer ?
#
loop_
_entity_poly.entity_id
_entity_poly.type
_entity_poly.pdbx_seq_one_letter_code
_entity_poly.pdbx_strand_id
1 'polypeptide(L)'
;MSEAHAHEHPHPNYMAVFYALFAITVAEVAVTYVGLSEWMLIVILVLMALVKAALVAAYFMHLKYDNKVLTVIAATPLLLVAIALAVLSFEYTNYTPTATSATSNAKPIVPHGEGGDDAGDPAHE
;
A
#
# COMPACT_ATOMS: atom_id res chain seq x y z
N MET A 1 44.96 -45.66 -2.33
CA MET A 1 43.73 -45.77 -3.13
C MET A 1 43.15 -44.37 -3.22
N SER A 2 43.18 -43.81 -4.43
CA SER A 2 42.44 -42.59 -4.80
C SER A 2 40.96 -42.91 -4.78
N GLU A 3 40.13 -42.03 -4.23
CA GLU A 3 39.01 -41.42 -4.95
C GLU A 3 38.30 -40.43 -4.03
N ALA A 4 38.45 -39.15 -4.35
CA ALA A 4 37.57 -38.09 -3.90
C ALA A 4 36.31 -38.11 -4.79
N HIS A 5 35.16 -38.35 -4.19
CA HIS A 5 33.87 -38.04 -4.82
C HIS A 5 32.98 -37.37 -3.78
N ALA A 6 33.32 -36.11 -3.48
CA ALA A 6 32.34 -35.17 -2.94
C ALA A 6 31.29 -34.97 -4.03
N HIS A 7 30.12 -35.60 -3.85
CA HIS A 7 28.96 -35.35 -4.67
C HIS A 7 28.52 -33.90 -4.45
N GLU A 8 28.97 -33.00 -5.33
CA GLU A 8 28.39 -31.66 -5.48
C GLU A 8 26.96 -31.86 -6.00
N HIS A 9 26.01 -31.93 -5.06
CA HIS A 9 24.61 -31.84 -5.37
C HIS A 9 24.36 -30.45 -5.99
N PRO A 10 23.73 -30.36 -7.17
CA PRO A 10 23.38 -29.08 -7.77
C PRO A 10 22.37 -28.40 -6.84
N HIS A 11 22.88 -27.52 -5.98
CA HIS A 11 22.05 -26.76 -5.05
C HIS A 11 21.06 -25.92 -5.87
N PRO A 12 19.74 -26.08 -5.65
CA PRO A 12 18.78 -25.23 -6.30
C PRO A 12 19.10 -23.78 -5.92
N ASN A 13 19.13 -22.88 -6.90
CA ASN A 13 19.67 -21.54 -6.74
C ASN A 13 18.70 -20.60 -6.01
N TYR A 14 18.37 -20.93 -4.75
CA TYR A 14 17.42 -20.19 -3.91
C TYR A 14 17.88 -18.75 -3.64
N MET A 15 19.20 -18.53 -3.62
CA MET A 15 19.78 -17.21 -3.41
C MET A 15 19.43 -16.24 -4.55
N ALA A 16 19.40 -16.72 -5.80
CA ALA A 16 19.01 -15.89 -6.94
C ALA A 16 17.55 -15.41 -6.85
N VAL A 17 16.64 -16.26 -6.36
CA VAL A 17 15.22 -15.89 -6.12
C VAL A 17 15.12 -14.85 -5.02
N PHE A 18 15.85 -15.06 -3.93
CA PHE A 18 15.88 -14.13 -2.81
C PHE A 18 16.30 -12.73 -3.26
N TYR A 19 17.41 -12.63 -4.00
CA TYR A 19 17.87 -11.34 -4.52
C TYR A 19 16.92 -10.72 -5.55
N ALA A 20 16.31 -11.52 -6.42
CA ALA A 20 15.32 -11.01 -7.37
C ALA A 20 14.09 -10.43 -6.65
N LEU A 21 13.57 -11.13 -5.63
CA LEU A 21 12.45 -10.65 -4.82
C LEU A 21 12.82 -9.38 -4.05
N PHE A 22 14.00 -9.38 -3.42
CA PHE A 22 14.50 -8.21 -2.70
C PHE A 22 14.62 -6.99 -3.61
N ALA A 23 15.16 -7.16 -4.82
CA ALA A 23 15.29 -6.08 -5.80
C ALA A 23 13.93 -5.49 -6.20
N ILE A 24 12.92 -6.34 -6.41
CA ILE A 24 11.57 -5.87 -6.73
C ILE A 24 10.95 -5.12 -5.53
N THR A 25 11.20 -5.54 -4.30
CA THR A 25 10.73 -4.83 -3.10
C THR A 25 11.41 -3.47 -2.93
N VAL A 26 12.73 -3.39 -3.14
CA VAL A 26 13.45 -2.11 -3.12
C VAL A 26 12.91 -1.17 -4.21
N ALA A 27 12.61 -1.70 -5.39
CA ALA A 27 11.99 -0.93 -6.46
C ALA A 27 10.62 -0.37 -6.05
N GLU A 28 9.75 -1.16 -5.40
CA GLU A 28 8.46 -0.65 -4.89
C GLU A 28 8.64 0.51 -3.91
N VAL A 29 9.53 0.35 -2.93
CA VAL A 29 9.83 1.39 -1.96
C VAL A 29 10.34 2.65 -2.68
N ALA A 30 11.21 2.51 -3.67
CA ALA A 30 11.65 3.63 -4.48
C ALA A 30 10.48 4.31 -5.21
N VAL A 31 9.57 3.54 -5.82
CA VAL A 31 8.38 4.06 -6.50
C VAL A 31 7.47 4.84 -5.54
N THR A 32 7.32 4.40 -4.29
CA THR A 32 6.52 5.13 -3.28
C THR A 32 7.07 6.53 -2.98
N TYR A 33 8.36 6.78 -3.19
CA TYR A 33 8.97 8.10 -2.97
C TYR A 33 8.83 9.06 -4.15
N VAL A 34 8.38 8.60 -5.33
CA VAL A 34 8.28 9.43 -6.54
C VAL A 34 7.09 10.40 -6.48
N GLY A 35 6.21 10.29 -5.47
CA GLY A 35 5.09 11.22 -5.27
C GLY A 35 4.01 11.11 -6.35
N LEU A 36 3.75 9.88 -6.84
CA LEU A 36 2.71 9.59 -7.82
C LEU A 36 1.31 9.74 -7.22
N SER A 37 0.29 9.91 -8.08
CA SER A 37 -1.10 9.91 -7.63
C SER A 37 -1.46 8.58 -6.96
N GLU A 38 -2.26 8.65 -5.90
CA GLU A 38 -2.58 7.51 -5.03
C GLU A 38 -3.12 6.30 -5.80
N TRP A 39 -4.03 6.55 -6.75
CA TRP A 39 -4.55 5.52 -7.65
C TRP A 39 -3.49 4.87 -8.54
N MET A 40 -2.57 5.67 -9.10
CA MET A 40 -1.48 5.14 -9.93
C MET A 40 -0.50 4.32 -9.10
N LEU A 41 -0.22 4.76 -7.87
CA LEU A 41 0.63 4.06 -6.92
C LEU A 41 0.08 2.68 -6.58
N ILE A 42 -1.22 2.59 -6.28
CA ILE A 42 -1.91 1.31 -6.01
C ILE A 42 -1.79 0.36 -7.20
N VAL A 43 -2.06 0.83 -8.41
CA VAL A 43 -1.98 0.00 -9.63
C VAL A 43 -0.57 -0.53 -9.86
N ILE A 44 0.45 0.31 -9.70
CA ILE A 44 1.86 -0.08 -9.90
C ILE A 44 2.30 -1.09 -8.83
N LEU A 45 1.94 -0.88 -7.56
CA LEU A 45 2.25 -1.80 -6.47
C LEU A 45 1.57 -3.17 -6.70
N VAL A 46 0.31 -3.19 -7.12
CA VAL A 46 -0.38 -4.44 -7.44
C VAL A 46 0.29 -5.16 -8.61
N LEU A 47 0.68 -4.45 -9.67
CA LEU A 47 1.42 -5.04 -10.79
C LEU A 47 2.77 -5.62 -10.35
N MET A 48 3.55 -4.89 -9.54
CA MET A 48 4.81 -5.40 -9.01
C MET A 48 4.60 -6.63 -8.11
N ALA A 49 3.55 -6.66 -7.29
CA ALA A 49 3.19 -7.82 -6.48
C ALA A 49 2.86 -9.04 -7.36
N LEU A 50 2.12 -8.85 -8.47
CA LEU A 50 1.84 -9.91 -9.44
C LEU A 50 3.12 -10.42 -10.12
N VAL A 51 4.06 -9.52 -10.47
CA VAL A 51 5.35 -9.92 -11.04
C VAL A 51 6.16 -10.75 -10.04
N LYS A 52 6.18 -10.39 -8.75
CA LYS A 52 6.81 -11.22 -7.71
C LYS A 52 6.16 -12.60 -7.65
N ALA A 53 4.82 -12.67 -7.60
CA ALA A 53 4.09 -13.93 -7.55
C ALA A 53 4.36 -14.80 -8.79
N ALA A 54 4.43 -14.19 -9.98
CA ALA A 54 4.79 -14.87 -11.22
C ALA A 54 6.25 -15.33 -11.22
N LEU A 55 7.19 -14.54 -10.69
CA LEU A 55 8.60 -14.90 -10.59
C LEU A 55 8.81 -16.06 -9.61
N VAL A 56 8.12 -16.03 -8.47
CA VAL A 56 8.02 -17.17 -7.54
C VAL A 56 7.46 -18.38 -8.29
N ALA A 57 6.29 -18.26 -8.94
CA ALA A 57 5.67 -19.37 -9.68
C ALA A 57 6.54 -19.90 -10.83
N ALA A 58 7.31 -19.05 -11.51
CA ALA A 58 8.19 -19.39 -12.62
C ALA A 58 9.50 -20.04 -12.13
N TYR A 59 10.10 -19.54 -11.04
CA TYR A 59 11.28 -20.17 -10.44
C TYR A 59 10.93 -21.50 -9.79
N PHE A 60 9.74 -21.55 -9.21
CA PHE A 60 9.12 -22.77 -8.75
C PHE A 60 8.38 -23.48 -9.89
N MET A 61 8.54 -23.16 -11.18
CA MET A 61 7.87 -23.90 -12.27
C MET A 61 8.51 -25.27 -12.57
N HIS A 62 9.44 -25.71 -11.74
CA HIS A 62 9.76 -27.13 -11.58
C HIS A 62 8.96 -27.82 -10.44
N LEU A 63 8.11 -27.10 -9.69
CA LEU A 63 7.22 -27.66 -8.64
C LEU A 63 6.10 -28.53 -9.18
N LYS A 64 5.93 -28.67 -10.50
CA LYS A 64 4.89 -29.56 -10.99
C LYS A 64 5.15 -31.04 -10.66
N TYR A 65 6.33 -31.43 -10.18
CA TYR A 65 6.63 -32.86 -10.02
C TYR A 65 6.70 -33.49 -8.62
N ASP A 66 6.81 -32.79 -7.46
CA ASP A 66 6.67 -33.55 -6.17
C ASP A 66 6.55 -32.79 -4.82
N ASN A 67 7.04 -31.56 -4.65
CA ASN A 67 7.30 -31.04 -3.29
C ASN A 67 6.27 -30.02 -2.75
N LYS A 68 5.26 -30.52 -2.03
CA LYS A 68 4.21 -29.73 -1.33
C LYS A 68 4.77 -28.65 -0.38
N VAL A 69 5.95 -28.85 0.20
CA VAL A 69 6.60 -27.91 1.14
C VAL A 69 7.01 -26.60 0.44
N LEU A 70 7.49 -26.68 -0.80
CA LEU A 70 7.88 -25.49 -1.56
C LEU A 70 6.65 -24.68 -2.00
N THR A 71 5.52 -25.35 -2.29
CA THR A 71 4.24 -24.68 -2.54
C THR A 71 3.78 -23.90 -1.31
N VAL A 72 3.92 -24.46 -0.11
CA VAL A 72 3.53 -23.77 1.13
C VAL A 72 4.39 -22.52 1.37
N ILE A 73 5.71 -22.62 1.16
CA ILE A 73 6.63 -21.46 1.30
C ILE A 73 6.33 -20.38 0.25
N ALA A 74 6.07 -20.78 -1.00
CA ALA A 74 5.67 -19.85 -2.07
C ALA A 74 4.28 -19.23 -1.86
N ALA A 75 3.36 -19.99 -1.26
CA ALA A 75 2.01 -19.52 -0.92
C ALA A 75 1.99 -18.61 0.31
N THR A 76 3.00 -18.67 1.18
CA THR A 76 3.10 -17.82 2.39
C THR A 76 3.07 -16.32 2.07
N PRO A 77 3.94 -15.78 1.19
CA PRO A 77 3.86 -14.37 0.80
C PRO A 77 2.58 -14.05 0.03
N LEU A 78 2.05 -14.98 -0.78
CA LEU A 78 0.78 -14.77 -1.50
C LEU A 78 -0.40 -14.62 -0.54
N LEU A 79 -0.44 -15.44 0.51
CA LEU A 79 -1.44 -15.39 1.57
C LEU A 79 -1.31 -14.10 2.38
N LEU A 80 -0.08 -13.65 2.69
CA LEU A 80 0.13 -12.35 3.33
C LEU A 80 -0.38 -11.18 2.47
N VAL A 81 -0.11 -11.19 1.16
CA VAL A 81 -0.64 -10.17 0.24
C VAL A 81 -2.17 -10.21 0.20
N ALA A 82 -2.77 -11.40 0.15
CA ALA A 82 -4.23 -11.54 0.17
C ALA A 82 -4.84 -10.98 1.46
N ILE A 83 -4.23 -11.22 2.61
CA ILE A 83 -4.65 -10.65 3.90
C ILE A 83 -4.47 -9.12 3.88
N ALA A 84 -3.33 -8.61 3.41
CA ALA A 84 -3.07 -7.18 3.33
C ALA A 84 -4.09 -6.46 2.44
N LEU A 85 -4.44 -7.05 1.29
CA LEU A 85 -5.49 -6.54 0.40
C LEU A 85 -6.87 -6.58 1.06
N ALA A 86 -7.19 -7.64 1.80
CA ALA A 86 -8.46 -7.74 2.52
C ALA A 86 -8.57 -6.65 3.61
N VAL A 87 -7.50 -6.42 4.36
CA VAL A 87 -7.44 -5.35 5.38
C VAL A 87 -7.53 -3.97 4.73
N LEU A 88 -6.77 -3.71 3.67
CA LEU A 88 -6.85 -2.43 2.94
C LEU A 88 -8.22 -2.20 2.30
N SER A 89 -8.86 -3.23 1.77
CA SER A 89 -10.20 -3.12 1.16
C SER A 89 -11.27 -2.85 2.22
N PHE A 90 -11.13 -3.50 3.39
CA PHE A 90 -11.99 -3.23 4.54
C PHE A 90 -11.81 -1.78 5.01
N GLU A 91 -10.58 -1.32 5.17
CA GLU A 91 -10.30 0.07 5.56
C GLU A 91 -10.78 1.08 4.52
N TYR A 92 -10.56 0.83 3.22
CA TYR A 92 -11.05 1.70 2.13
C TYR A 92 -12.58 1.83 2.14
N THR A 93 -13.29 0.75 2.43
CA THR A 93 -14.76 0.77 2.54
C THR A 93 -15.22 1.51 3.81
N ASN A 94 -14.40 1.48 4.87
CA ASN A 94 -14.65 2.17 6.14
C ASN A 94 -14.02 3.57 6.21
N TYR A 95 -13.37 4.05 5.15
CA TYR A 95 -12.77 5.37 5.07
C TYR A 95 -13.91 6.40 5.00
N THR A 96 -14.47 6.69 6.17
CA THR A 96 -15.32 7.86 6.39
C THR A 96 -14.33 9.02 6.34
N PRO A 97 -14.33 9.87 5.29
CA PRO A 97 -13.66 11.14 5.40
C PRO A 97 -14.30 11.81 6.61
N THR A 98 -13.57 11.81 7.73
CA THR A 98 -13.90 12.66 8.86
C THR A 98 -13.62 14.05 8.34
N ALA A 99 -14.59 14.59 7.60
CA ALA A 99 -14.74 16.01 7.43
C ALA A 99 -15.00 16.52 8.84
N THR A 100 -13.89 16.79 9.53
CA THR A 100 -13.82 17.66 10.69
C THR A 100 -14.79 18.80 10.45
N SER A 101 -15.97 18.74 11.08
CA SER A 101 -16.52 19.66 12.09
C SER A 101 -15.93 21.09 12.20
N ALA A 102 -15.23 21.62 11.20
CA ALA A 102 -14.63 22.95 11.18
C ALA A 102 -15.64 24.06 10.82
N THR A 103 -16.86 23.72 10.39
CA THR A 103 -17.90 24.71 10.01
C THR A 103 -19.22 24.53 10.78
N SER A 104 -19.24 23.80 11.90
CA SER A 104 -20.44 23.75 12.77
C SER A 104 -20.32 24.63 14.02
N ASN A 105 -19.11 25.01 14.43
CA ASN A 105 -18.85 25.83 15.62
C ASN A 105 -18.23 27.20 15.30
N ALA A 106 -18.25 27.62 14.03
CA ALA A 106 -18.02 29.01 13.69
C ALA A 106 -19.21 29.82 14.23
N LYS A 107 -19.10 30.30 15.46
CA LYS A 107 -20.00 31.30 16.05
C LYS A 107 -20.13 32.44 15.04
N PRO A 108 -21.35 32.84 14.63
CA PRO A 108 -21.51 33.97 13.72
C PRO A 108 -20.81 35.18 14.34
N ILE A 109 -19.83 35.73 13.61
CA ILE A 109 -19.29 37.04 13.92
C ILE A 109 -20.39 38.06 13.63
N VAL A 110 -21.18 38.37 14.66
CA VAL A 110 -22.11 39.51 14.61
C VAL A 110 -21.23 40.75 14.57
N PRO A 111 -21.34 41.62 13.55
CA PRO A 111 -20.62 42.88 13.57
C PRO A 111 -21.12 43.67 14.79
N HIS A 112 -20.24 43.89 15.77
CA HIS A 112 -20.48 44.81 16.86
C HIS A 112 -19.58 46.01 16.65
N GLY A 113 -20.21 47.13 16.30
CA GLY A 113 -19.64 48.45 16.13
C GLY A 113 -20.68 49.27 15.37
N GLU A 114 -21.13 50.43 15.81
CA GLU A 114 -20.73 51.26 16.93
C GLU A 114 -21.87 52.30 17.12
N GLY A 115 -22.07 52.79 18.34
CA GLY A 115 -23.14 53.73 18.68
C GLY A 115 -23.05 55.07 17.94
N GLY A 116 -24.21 55.70 17.79
CA GLY A 116 -24.39 57.01 17.18
C GLY A 116 -25.71 57.60 17.66
N ASP A 117 -25.67 58.04 18.91
CA ASP A 117 -26.70 58.82 19.57
C ASP A 117 -26.76 60.18 18.86
N ASP A 118 -27.90 60.55 18.27
CA ASP A 118 -28.29 61.93 17.95
C ASP A 118 -29.77 61.89 17.51
N ALA A 119 -30.73 62.09 18.40
CA ALA A 119 -31.27 63.40 18.75
C ALA A 119 -32.01 64.10 17.59
N GLY A 120 -33.33 63.91 17.56
CA GLY A 120 -34.33 64.91 17.16
C GLY A 120 -34.68 65.02 15.68
N ASP A 121 -35.93 64.71 15.32
CA ASP A 121 -36.84 65.70 14.68
C ASP A 121 -38.28 65.16 14.58
N PRO A 122 -39.29 65.77 15.25
CA PRO A 122 -40.70 65.47 15.04
C PRO A 122 -41.37 66.53 14.15
N ALA A 123 -41.37 66.35 12.83
CA ALA A 123 -42.38 66.93 11.93
C ALA A 123 -42.06 66.57 10.47
N HIS A 124 -42.90 65.78 9.80
CA HIS A 124 -43.22 65.97 8.38
C HIS A 124 -44.56 65.30 8.04
N GLU A 125 -45.52 66.19 7.70
CA GLU A 125 -46.73 66.05 6.85
C GLU A 125 -47.89 65.13 7.25
#